data_AF-A0A969Q1Y7-F1
#
_entry.id   AF-A0A969Q1Y7-F1
#
_cell.length_a   1.000
_cell.length_b   1.000
_cell.length_c   1.000
_cell.angle_alpha   90.00
_cell.angle_beta   90.00
_cell.angle_gamma   90.00
#
_symmetry.space_group_name_H-M   'P 1'
#
loop_
_entity.id
_entity.type
_entity.pdbx_description
1 polymer ?
#
loop_
_entity_poly.entity_id
_entity_poly.type
_entity_poly.pdbx_seq_one_letter_code
_entity_poly.pdbx_strand_id
1 'polypeptide(L)'
;MKIQRFVKTTIVACQSISLAAFALFPSAVFAQLKPDSGGNYSAWASNWIVVSRGNLNCRSGPGTNYSILTQYPAASIIPTYSELEGNPIRRDRQGLPWVRIKWAGTGGAPCYVRANTSFIRALDSFNGEQAACVQSGLKRGLDFNKATFDCVD
;
A
#
# COMPACT_ATOMS: atom_id res chain seq x y z
N MET A 1 -46.60 43.93 -19.53
CA MET A 1 -47.19 44.68 -18.39
C MET A 1 -47.54 43.66 -17.31
N LYS A 2 -46.87 43.72 -16.15
CA LYS A 2 -46.91 42.70 -15.08
C LYS A 2 -48.15 42.87 -14.21
N ILE A 3 -48.68 41.73 -13.77
CA ILE A 3 -49.92 41.57 -13.04
C ILE A 3 -49.57 40.96 -11.67
N GLN A 4 -50.03 41.66 -10.62
CA GLN A 4 -50.51 41.14 -9.32
C GLN A 4 -49.47 40.67 -8.30
N ARG A 5 -49.66 40.71 -6.98
CA ARG A 5 -50.53 41.42 -6.01
C ARG A 5 -49.90 41.12 -4.62
N PHE A 6 -50.29 41.91 -3.61
CA PHE A 6 -50.33 41.70 -2.14
C PHE A 6 -49.97 40.28 -1.62
N VAL A 7 -49.32 40.10 -0.45
CA VAL A 7 -49.88 40.28 0.91
C VAL A 7 -48.72 40.24 1.94
N LYS A 8 -48.73 41.16 2.91
CA LYS A 8 -47.91 41.14 4.14
C LYS A 8 -48.41 40.04 5.08
N THR A 9 -47.53 39.26 5.72
CA THR A 9 -47.70 38.80 7.12
C THR A 9 -46.38 38.24 7.63
N THR A 10 -45.79 38.94 8.60
CA THR A 10 -44.57 38.58 9.33
C THR A 10 -44.88 37.46 10.33
N ILE A 11 -44.16 36.34 10.28
CA ILE A 11 -44.16 35.33 11.35
C ILE A 11 -42.82 35.44 12.12
N VAL A 12 -42.99 35.36 13.43
CA VAL A 12 -42.08 35.59 14.54
C VAL A 12 -40.86 34.64 14.54
N ALA A 13 -39.75 35.16 15.06
CA ALA A 13 -38.44 34.55 15.20
C ALA A 13 -38.36 33.33 16.14
N CYS A 14 -37.19 32.68 16.11
CA CYS A 14 -36.63 31.72 17.09
C CYS A 14 -36.94 30.25 16.81
N GLN A 15 -36.04 29.55 16.12
CA GLN A 15 -34.98 28.74 16.77
C GLN A 15 -33.83 28.52 15.77
N SER A 16 -32.62 28.54 16.31
CA SER A 16 -31.32 28.45 15.64
C SER A 16 -31.23 27.34 14.58
N ILE A 17 -31.07 27.71 13.31
CA ILE A 17 -30.57 26.79 12.28
C ILE A 17 -29.07 26.70 12.51
N SER A 18 -28.64 25.72 13.30
CA SER A 18 -27.23 25.30 13.27
C SER A 18 -26.91 24.85 11.86
N LEU A 19 -26.28 25.73 11.08
CA LEU A 19 -25.61 25.40 9.83
C LEU A 19 -24.37 24.57 10.15
N ALA A 20 -24.59 23.33 10.55
CA ALA A 20 -23.56 22.31 10.64
C ALA A 20 -24.15 21.00 10.13
N ALA A 21 -24.69 21.01 8.90
CA ALA A 21 -24.69 19.79 8.11
C ALA A 21 -23.25 19.56 7.66
N PHE A 22 -22.46 19.03 8.60
CA PHE A 22 -21.12 18.53 8.39
C PHE A 22 -21.20 17.63 7.17
N ALA A 23 -20.51 18.03 6.10
CA ALA A 23 -20.46 17.27 4.86
C ALA A 23 -20.09 15.84 5.23
N LEU A 24 -21.02 14.90 5.00
CA LEU A 24 -20.71 13.49 4.96
C LEU A 24 -19.85 13.29 3.72
N PHE A 25 -18.57 13.62 3.83
CA PHE A 25 -17.58 13.00 3.00
C PHE A 25 -17.58 11.53 3.44
N PRO A 26 -18.04 10.58 2.60
CA PRO A 26 -17.64 9.21 2.82
C PRO A 26 -16.11 9.24 2.67
N SER A 27 -15.40 9.26 3.79
CA SER A 27 -13.98 8.97 3.78
C SER A 27 -13.87 7.61 3.14
N ALA A 28 -13.46 7.57 1.87
CA ALA A 28 -13.16 6.32 1.20
C ALA A 28 -12.08 5.67 2.07
N VAL A 29 -12.48 4.65 2.83
CA VAL A 29 -11.54 3.81 3.55
C VAL A 29 -10.81 3.07 2.45
N PHE A 30 -9.67 3.61 2.04
CA PHE A 30 -8.76 2.91 1.13
C PHE A 30 -8.42 1.58 1.81
N ALA A 31 -8.78 0.48 1.16
CA ALA A 31 -8.53 -0.85 1.70
C ALA A 31 -7.01 -1.10 1.69
N GLN A 32 -6.39 -0.98 2.86
CA GLN A 32 -4.98 -1.30 3.05
C GLN A 32 -4.73 -2.76 2.69
N LEU A 33 -3.63 -3.07 1.99
CA LEU A 33 -3.25 -4.45 1.69
C LEU A 33 -3.00 -5.20 3.01
N LYS A 34 -3.93 -6.08 3.37
CA LYS A 34 -3.86 -6.85 4.62
C LYS A 34 -3.28 -8.25 4.35
N PRO A 35 -2.16 -8.64 4.98
CA PRO A 35 -1.66 -10.01 4.89
C PRO A 35 -2.58 -10.99 5.65
N ASP A 36 -2.49 -12.27 5.31
CA ASP A 36 -3.20 -13.34 6.03
C ASP A 36 -2.63 -13.57 7.45
N SER A 37 -3.25 -14.47 8.22
CA SER A 37 -2.79 -14.80 9.58
C SER A 37 -1.37 -15.39 9.63
N GLY A 38 -0.87 -15.92 8.51
CA GLY A 38 0.52 -16.37 8.34
C GLY A 38 1.47 -15.28 7.86
N GLY A 39 1.01 -14.03 7.77
CA GLY A 39 1.79 -12.89 7.30
C GLY A 39 2.00 -12.88 5.78
N ASN A 40 1.27 -13.69 5.01
CA ASN A 40 1.46 -13.75 3.57
C ASN A 40 0.55 -12.77 2.83
N TYR A 41 1.09 -12.15 1.78
CA TYR A 41 0.32 -11.28 0.90
C TYR A 41 -0.31 -12.09 -0.24
N SER A 42 -1.53 -11.72 -0.62
CA SER A 42 -2.28 -12.36 -1.72
C SER A 42 -2.76 -11.38 -2.80
N ALA A 43 -2.64 -10.08 -2.57
CA ALA A 43 -3.06 -9.04 -3.50
C ALA A 43 -1.88 -8.17 -3.98
N TRP A 44 -2.12 -7.46 -5.07
CA TRP A 44 -1.12 -6.65 -5.76
C TRP A 44 -0.74 -5.44 -4.91
N ALA A 45 0.57 -5.21 -4.75
CA ALA A 45 1.11 -3.87 -4.50
C ALA A 45 2.10 -3.38 -5.55
N SER A 46 2.16 -2.08 -5.83
CA SER A 46 3.06 -1.50 -6.83
C SER A 46 4.51 -1.43 -6.38
N ASN A 47 4.74 -1.15 -5.10
CA ASN A 47 6.06 -1.06 -4.51
C ASN A 47 6.09 -1.81 -3.17
N TRP A 48 7.26 -2.38 -2.86
CA TRP A 48 7.50 -3.06 -1.59
C TRP A 48 8.77 -2.53 -0.94
N ILE A 49 8.81 -2.53 0.38
CA ILE A 49 10.02 -2.31 1.16
C ILE A 49 10.54 -3.64 1.72
N VAL A 50 11.85 -3.85 1.65
CA VAL A 50 12.51 -5.02 2.24
C VAL A 50 12.69 -4.82 3.75
N VAL A 51 12.08 -5.68 4.54
CA VAL A 51 12.14 -5.66 6.02
C VAL A 51 12.84 -6.89 6.61
N SER A 52 13.41 -7.73 5.75
CA SER A 52 14.21 -8.89 6.14
C SER A 52 15.39 -8.51 7.04
N ARG A 53 15.72 -9.36 8.03
CA ARG A 53 16.87 -9.19 8.93
C ARG A 53 18.23 -9.23 8.21
N GLY A 54 18.26 -9.73 6.99
CA GLY A 54 19.43 -9.72 6.11
C GLY A 54 19.02 -9.54 4.65
N ASN A 55 19.97 -9.73 3.74
CA ASN A 55 19.72 -9.59 2.32
C ASN A 55 18.58 -10.50 1.83
N LEU A 56 17.60 -9.90 1.15
CA LEU A 56 16.48 -10.61 0.56
C LEU A 56 16.88 -11.16 -0.81
N ASN A 57 16.79 -12.48 -0.96
CA ASN A 57 17.06 -13.14 -2.23
C ASN A 57 15.93 -12.90 -3.23
N CYS A 58 16.28 -12.43 -4.43
CA CYS A 58 15.41 -12.47 -5.60
C CYS A 58 15.79 -13.65 -6.49
N ARG A 59 14.82 -14.51 -6.79
CA ARG A 59 15.05 -15.80 -7.45
C ARG A 59 14.49 -15.82 -8.86
N SER A 60 14.96 -16.78 -9.66
CA SER A 60 14.50 -17.00 -11.04
C SER A 60 13.09 -17.59 -11.15
N GLY A 61 12.51 -18.05 -10.04
CA GLY A 61 11.15 -18.58 -10.00
C GLY A 61 10.54 -18.59 -8.60
N PRO A 62 9.24 -18.88 -8.49
CA PRO A 62 8.53 -18.93 -7.22
C PRO A 62 8.90 -20.20 -6.44
N GLY A 63 9.85 -20.08 -5.52
CA GLY A 63 10.27 -21.17 -4.64
C GLY A 63 11.74 -21.08 -4.23
N THR A 64 12.11 -21.79 -3.17
CA THR A 64 13.50 -21.82 -2.64
C THR A 64 14.45 -22.68 -3.47
N ASN A 65 13.92 -23.51 -4.39
CA ASN A 65 14.72 -24.39 -5.26
C ASN A 65 15.23 -23.68 -6.53
N TYR A 66 14.77 -22.45 -6.79
CA TYR A 66 15.21 -21.65 -7.94
C TYR A 66 16.52 -20.92 -7.64
N SER A 67 17.33 -20.66 -8.67
CA SER A 67 18.58 -19.92 -8.52
C SER A 67 18.36 -18.50 -8.00
N ILE A 68 19.32 -17.98 -7.23
CA ILE A 68 19.34 -16.59 -6.77
C ILE A 68 19.92 -15.74 -7.91
N LEU A 69 19.16 -14.76 -8.38
CA LEU A 69 19.56 -13.85 -9.44
C LEU A 69 20.21 -12.58 -8.90
N THR A 70 19.70 -12.08 -7.78
CA THR A 70 20.24 -10.91 -7.07
C THR A 70 19.78 -10.91 -5.62
N GLN A 71 20.32 -9.98 -4.84
CA GLN A 71 19.97 -9.75 -3.45
C GLN A 71 19.67 -8.28 -3.21
N TYR A 72 18.61 -8.02 -2.44
CA TYR A 72 18.24 -6.67 -2.00
C TYR A 72 18.60 -6.50 -0.52
N PRO A 73 19.36 -5.47 -0.14
CA PRO A 73 19.58 -5.17 1.28
C PRO A 73 18.27 -4.75 1.96
N ALA A 74 18.23 -4.86 3.28
CA ALA A 74 17.15 -4.29 4.08
C ALA A 74 16.95 -2.81 3.76
N ALA A 75 15.73 -2.30 3.94
CA ALA A 75 15.31 -0.95 3.55
C ALA A 75 15.29 -0.67 2.04
N SER A 76 15.59 -1.65 1.17
CA SER A 76 15.44 -1.43 -0.28
C SER A 76 13.97 -1.28 -0.66
N ILE A 77 13.68 -0.31 -1.52
CA ILE A 77 12.39 -0.21 -2.21
C ILE A 77 12.50 -1.01 -3.51
N ILE A 78 11.63 -2.01 -3.67
CA ILE A 78 11.59 -2.88 -4.85
C ILE A 78 10.26 -2.70 -5.58
N PRO A 79 10.29 -2.28 -6.86
CA PRO A 79 9.08 -2.13 -7.66
C PRO A 79 8.58 -3.50 -8.13
N THR A 80 7.27 -3.70 -8.04
CA THR A 80 6.61 -4.85 -8.67
C THR A 80 6.79 -4.77 -10.17
N TYR A 81 6.90 -5.93 -10.81
CA TYR A 81 6.96 -6.00 -12.26
C TYR A 81 5.57 -5.67 -12.85
N SER A 82 5.42 -4.40 -13.25
CA SER A 82 4.18 -3.76 -13.69
C SER A 82 3.77 -4.10 -15.12
N GLU A 83 4.63 -4.77 -15.88
CA GLU A 83 4.39 -5.14 -17.29
C GLU A 83 3.52 -6.40 -17.43
N LEU A 84 3.00 -6.94 -16.31
CA LEU A 84 2.11 -8.08 -16.31
C LEU A 84 0.70 -7.64 -15.93
N GLU A 85 -0.26 -7.86 -16.83
CA GLU A 85 -1.67 -7.79 -16.48
C GLU A 85 -2.00 -8.85 -15.40
N GLY A 86 -2.76 -8.45 -14.38
CA GLY A 86 -3.25 -9.34 -13.31
C GLY A 86 -2.38 -9.41 -12.05
N ASN A 87 -2.65 -10.39 -11.20
CA ASN A 87 -2.02 -10.49 -9.88
C ASN A 87 -0.51 -10.79 -9.98
N PRO A 88 0.39 -9.95 -9.44
CA PRO A 88 1.84 -10.17 -9.49
C PRO A 88 2.30 -11.35 -8.62
N ILE A 89 1.45 -11.83 -7.72
CA ILE A 89 1.78 -12.90 -6.78
C ILE A 89 1.55 -14.27 -7.41
N ARG A 90 2.59 -15.11 -7.38
CA ARG A 90 2.55 -16.53 -7.76
C ARG A 90 2.75 -17.40 -6.54
N ARG A 91 2.09 -18.55 -6.49
CA ARG A 91 2.32 -19.55 -5.44
C ARG A 91 3.33 -20.59 -5.90
N ASP A 92 4.21 -21.02 -5.01
CA ASP A 92 5.09 -22.16 -5.22
C ASP A 92 4.35 -23.51 -5.06
N ARG A 93 5.08 -24.63 -5.15
CA ARG A 93 4.51 -25.98 -4.99
C ARG A 93 3.87 -26.18 -3.60
N GLN A 94 4.34 -25.46 -2.59
CA GLN A 94 3.85 -25.50 -1.21
C GLN A 94 2.69 -24.51 -0.98
N GLY A 95 2.24 -23.80 -2.03
CA GLY A 95 1.16 -22.82 -1.94
C GLY A 95 1.61 -21.48 -1.37
N LEU A 96 2.90 -21.25 -1.18
CA LEU A 96 3.42 -20.04 -0.54
C LEU A 96 3.60 -18.93 -1.58
N PRO A 97 3.26 -17.67 -1.28
CA PRO A 97 3.23 -16.61 -2.29
C PRO A 97 4.59 -15.95 -2.52
N TRP A 98 4.86 -15.64 -3.78
CA TRP A 98 6.06 -15.01 -4.30
C TRP A 98 5.66 -13.88 -5.24
N VAL A 99 6.12 -12.65 -4.98
CA VAL A 99 5.81 -11.49 -5.81
C VAL A 99 6.84 -11.33 -6.91
N ARG A 100 6.37 -10.96 -8.10
CA ARG A 100 7.20 -10.62 -9.26
C ARG A 100 7.75 -9.21 -9.11
N ILE A 101 9.06 -9.10 -9.05
CA ILE A 101 9.81 -7.85 -8.90
C ILE A 101 10.48 -7.52 -10.22
N LYS A 102 10.45 -6.23 -10.59
CA LYS A 102 11.17 -5.75 -11.76
C LYS A 102 12.67 -5.87 -11.51
N TRP A 103 13.33 -6.63 -12.37
CA TRP A 103 14.76 -6.93 -12.28
C TRP A 103 15.45 -6.48 -13.56
N ALA A 104 16.58 -5.79 -13.41
CA ALA A 104 17.36 -5.26 -14.53
C ALA A 104 18.33 -6.29 -15.14
N GLY A 105 18.11 -7.58 -14.91
CA GLY A 105 18.98 -8.64 -15.42
C GLY A 105 18.73 -9.01 -16.86
N THR A 106 19.46 -10.02 -17.32
CA THR A 106 19.46 -10.46 -18.72
C THR A 106 18.08 -10.99 -19.13
N GLY A 107 17.48 -10.37 -20.15
CA GLY A 107 16.25 -10.87 -20.78
C GLY A 107 14.93 -10.31 -20.25
N GLY A 108 14.96 -9.30 -19.35
CA GLY A 108 13.75 -8.60 -18.91
C GLY A 108 12.76 -9.44 -18.07
N ALA A 109 13.11 -10.68 -17.75
CA ALA A 109 12.28 -11.55 -16.93
C ALA A 109 12.20 -11.02 -15.49
N PRO A 110 11.03 -11.09 -14.83
CA PRO A 110 10.91 -10.70 -13.43
C PRO A 110 11.70 -11.66 -12.53
N CYS A 111 12.18 -11.15 -11.41
CA CYS A 111 12.67 -11.99 -10.33
C CYS A 111 11.59 -12.16 -9.26
N TYR A 112 11.71 -13.18 -8.41
CA TYR A 112 10.69 -13.56 -7.44
C TYR A 112 11.22 -13.42 -6.02
N VAL A 113 10.51 -12.67 -5.17
CA VAL A 113 10.76 -12.60 -3.72
C VAL A 113 9.58 -13.13 -2.93
N ARG A 114 9.83 -13.66 -1.73
CA ARG A 114 8.78 -14.20 -0.86
C ARG A 114 7.84 -13.07 -0.41
N ALA A 115 6.54 -13.22 -0.68
CA ALA A 115 5.53 -12.23 -0.32
C ALA A 115 4.99 -12.46 1.09
N ASN A 116 5.84 -12.23 2.09
CA ASN A 116 5.49 -12.37 3.50
C ASN A 116 6.06 -11.20 4.32
N THR A 117 5.35 -10.81 5.37
CA THR A 117 5.69 -9.68 6.27
C THR A 117 7.06 -9.80 6.94
N SER A 118 7.62 -11.01 7.03
CA SER A 118 8.98 -11.24 7.54
C SER A 118 10.08 -10.78 6.55
N PHE A 119 9.73 -10.57 5.29
CA PHE A 119 10.67 -10.25 4.22
C PHE A 119 10.37 -8.91 3.55
N ILE A 120 9.10 -8.63 3.29
CA ILE A 120 8.65 -7.43 2.59
C ILE A 120 7.40 -6.82 3.20
N ARG A 121 7.15 -5.53 2.95
CA ARG A 121 5.90 -4.84 3.26
C ARG A 121 5.45 -3.98 2.08
N ALA A 122 4.16 -3.95 1.80
CA ALA A 122 3.59 -3.14 0.71
C ALA A 122 3.67 -1.64 1.02
N LEU A 123 4.04 -0.82 0.04
CA LEU A 123 4.21 0.64 0.19
C LEU A 123 3.02 1.46 -0.33
N ASP A 124 2.18 0.90 -1.19
CA ASP A 124 0.96 1.54 -1.69
C ASP A 124 -0.24 1.42 -0.74
N SER A 125 -0.02 0.70 0.35
CA SER A 125 -0.92 0.58 1.49
C SER A 125 -0.85 1.78 2.42
N PHE A 126 0.09 2.70 2.19
CA PHE A 126 0.28 3.91 2.96
C PHE A 126 -0.48 5.08 2.29
N ASN A 127 -1.23 5.86 3.08
CA ASN A 127 -1.75 7.14 2.60
C ASN A 127 -0.57 8.09 2.22
N GLY A 128 -0.85 9.18 1.49
CA GLY A 128 0.22 10.07 0.98
C GLY A 128 1.15 10.64 2.07
N GLU A 129 0.65 10.74 3.30
CA GLU A 129 1.38 11.20 4.49
C GLU A 129 2.30 10.11 5.08
N GLN A 130 1.81 8.88 5.17
CA GLN A 130 2.58 7.71 5.60
C GLN A 130 3.69 7.34 4.60
N ALA A 131 3.46 7.52 3.29
CA ALA A 131 4.48 7.26 2.27
C ALA A 131 5.70 8.20 2.39
N ALA A 132 5.47 9.47 2.69
CA ALA A 132 6.54 10.46 2.91
C ALA A 132 7.35 10.15 4.19
N CYS A 133 6.67 9.73 5.27
CA CYS A 133 7.32 9.38 6.52
C CYS A 133 8.20 8.11 6.38
N VAL A 134 7.70 7.06 5.71
CA VAL A 134 8.49 5.83 5.44
C VAL A 134 9.72 6.16 4.59
N GLN A 135 9.59 7.03 3.58
CA GLN A 135 10.73 7.50 2.79
C GLN A 135 11.72 8.37 3.60
N SER A 136 11.23 9.16 4.57
CA SER A 136 12.06 9.97 5.47
C SER A 136 12.78 9.15 6.55
N GLY A 137 12.15 8.06 7.01
CA GLY A 137 12.71 7.11 7.98
C GLY A 137 13.82 6.25 7.35
N LEU A 138 13.69 5.94 6.05
CA LEU A 138 14.73 5.31 5.24
C LEU A 138 16.05 6.09 5.26
N LYS A 139 15.97 7.43 5.18
CA LYS A 139 17.13 8.33 5.22
C LYS A 139 17.74 8.47 6.62
N ARG A 140 17.01 8.05 7.67
CA ARG A 140 17.41 8.17 9.08
C ARG A 140 17.79 6.83 9.73
N GLY A 141 17.82 5.72 8.99
CA GLY A 141 18.28 4.42 9.49
C GLY A 141 17.37 3.78 10.55
N LEU A 142 16.05 4.00 10.48
CA LEU A 142 15.10 3.53 11.49
C LEU A 142 14.81 2.03 11.41
N ASP A 143 14.64 1.39 12.58
CA ASP A 143 14.43 -0.06 12.75
C ASP A 143 13.05 -0.52 12.24
N PHE A 144 13.05 -1.36 11.21
CA PHE A 144 11.86 -1.85 10.50
C PHE A 144 11.11 -2.98 11.23
N ASN A 145 11.62 -3.45 12.38
CA ASN A 145 10.98 -4.54 13.17
C ASN A 145 9.83 -4.06 14.07
N LYS A 146 9.67 -2.76 14.31
CA LYS A 146 8.47 -2.26 15.01
C LYS A 146 7.32 -2.18 14.02
N ALA A 147 6.39 -3.12 14.18
CA ALA A 147 5.14 -3.20 13.45
C ALA A 147 4.16 -2.10 13.89
N THR A 148 4.52 -0.85 13.65
CA THR A 148 3.63 0.31 13.50
C THR A 148 4.55 1.49 13.18
N PHE A 149 4.70 1.82 11.89
CA PHE A 149 5.03 3.20 11.57
C PHE A 149 3.74 3.99 11.74
N ASP A 150 3.38 4.21 13.00
CA ASP A 150 2.40 5.21 13.38
C ASP A 150 3.07 6.54 13.06
N CYS A 151 2.80 7.03 11.84
CA CYS A 151 3.11 8.39 11.44
C CYS A 151 2.13 9.27 12.22
N VAL A 152 2.36 9.40 13.51
CA VAL A 152 1.63 10.30 14.39
C VAL A 152 2.50 11.54 14.46
N ASP A 153 1.98 12.65 13.93
CA ASP A 153 2.45 14.00 14.20
C ASP A 153 2.54 14.25 15.73
#